data_AF-A0A0Q0T4G0-F1
#
_entry.id   AF-A0A0Q0T4G0-F1
#
_cell.length_a   1.000
_cell.length_b   1.000
_cell.length_c   1.000
_cell.angle_alpha   90.00
_cell.angle_beta   90.00
_cell.angle_gamma   90.00
#
_symmetry.space_group_name_H-M   'P 1'
#
loop_
_entity.id
_entity.type
_entity.pdbx_description
1 polymer ?
#
loop_
_entity_poly.entity_id
_entity_poly.type
_entity_poly.pdbx_seq_one_letter_code
_entity_poly.pdbx_strand_id
1 'polypeptide(L)'
;MAASDQAHYRALTDEKTNQTRLRDRLATADLRLSVLLDATAATGCDAMQPPTGTGGVVHAARRAQLDPAHAQRIIGITGDGDQGLIALQACQAYAKEVSDTK
;
A
#
# COMPACT_ATOMS: atom_id res chain seq x y z
N MET A 1 1.34 -29.47 13.97
CA MET A 1 0.36 -28.36 13.87
C MET A 1 0.73 -27.20 14.80
N ALA A 2 0.80 -27.37 16.13
CA ALA A 2 1.08 -26.27 17.07
C ALA A 2 2.34 -25.41 16.77
N ALA A 3 3.46 -26.01 16.35
CA ALA A 3 4.67 -25.24 15.99
C ALA A 3 4.51 -24.44 14.68
N SER A 4 3.70 -24.95 13.73
CA SER A 4 3.39 -24.25 12.48
C SER A 4 2.46 -23.07 12.75
N ASP A 5 1.46 -23.26 13.61
CA ASP A 5 0.53 -22.19 14.01
C ASP A 5 1.29 -21.08 14.76
N GLN A 6 2.19 -21.45 15.67
CA GLN A 6 3.03 -20.49 16.38
C GLN A 6 3.95 -19.70 15.44
N ALA A 7 4.56 -20.36 14.44
CA ALA A 7 5.36 -19.69 13.42
C ALA A 7 4.50 -18.75 12.56
N HIS A 8 3.27 -19.16 12.21
CA HIS A 8 2.32 -18.34 11.46
C HIS A 8 1.91 -17.08 12.22
N TYR A 9 1.56 -17.21 13.50
CA TYR A 9 1.19 -16.05 14.34
C TYR A 9 2.35 -15.07 14.52
N ARG A 10 3.59 -15.57 14.66
CA ARG A 10 4.79 -14.71 14.72
C ARG A 10 4.99 -13.97 13.41
N ALA A 11 4.96 -14.66 12.27
CA ALA A 11 5.12 -14.05 10.96
C ALA A 11 4.06 -12.96 10.68
N LEU A 12 2.80 -13.19 11.06
CA LEU A 12 1.73 -12.19 10.95
C LEU A 12 2.00 -10.95 11.81
N THR A 13 2.51 -11.14 13.02
CA THR A 13 2.82 -10.05 13.96
C THR A 13 4.00 -9.22 13.47
N ASP A 14 5.04 -9.89 12.95
CA ASP A 14 6.22 -9.25 12.41
C ASP A 14 5.87 -8.41 11.16
N GLU A 15 5.04 -8.96 10.26
CA GLU A 15 4.59 -8.25 9.07
C GLU A 15 3.72 -7.02 9.42
N LYS A 16 2.81 -7.16 10.41
CA LYS A 16 2.01 -6.03 10.90
C LYS A 16 2.87 -4.91 11.48
N THR A 17 3.94 -5.27 12.19
CA THR A 17 4.90 -4.33 12.77
C THR A 17 5.69 -3.62 11.66
N ASN A 18 6.16 -4.36 10.67
CA ASN A 18 6.86 -3.81 9.50
C ASN A 18 5.97 -2.85 8.71
N GLN A 19 4.71 -3.21 8.48
CA GLN A 19 3.75 -2.36 7.79
C GLN A 19 3.54 -1.03 8.54
N THR A 20 3.36 -1.09 9.87
CA THR A 20 3.23 0.10 10.72
C THR A 20 4.48 0.99 10.58
N ARG A 21 5.67 0.40 10.70
CA ARG A 21 6.93 1.12 10.55
C ARG A 21 7.09 1.77 9.17
N LEU A 22 6.68 1.10 8.11
CA LEU A 22 6.72 1.65 6.75
C LEU A 22 5.77 2.84 6.59
N ARG A 23 4.55 2.75 7.15
CA ARG A 23 3.61 3.88 7.18
C ARG A 23 4.17 5.07 7.93
N ASP A 24 4.80 4.86 9.07
CA ASP A 24 5.42 5.93 9.85
C ASP A 24 6.56 6.61 9.09
N ARG A 25 7.39 5.83 8.38
CA ARG A 25 8.48 6.38 7.56
C ARG A 25 7.97 7.14 6.33
N LEU A 26 6.85 6.69 5.75
CA LEU A 26 6.14 7.45 4.71
C LEU A 26 5.56 8.75 5.27
N ALA A 27 5.14 8.76 6.53
CA ALA A 27 4.63 9.94 7.21
C ALA A 27 5.70 10.99 7.53
N THR A 28 6.89 10.55 7.91
CA THR A 28 8.01 11.44 8.30
C THR A 28 8.87 11.89 7.11
N ALA A 29 8.42 11.65 5.87
CA ALA A 29 9.13 11.91 4.63
C ALA A 29 10.48 11.19 4.46
N ASP A 30 10.81 10.23 5.35
CA ASP A 30 11.97 9.34 5.24
C ASP A 30 11.82 8.36 4.07
N LEU A 31 10.57 8.02 3.70
CA LEU A 31 10.23 7.33 2.46
C LEU A 31 9.27 8.19 1.62
N ARG A 32 9.46 8.16 0.29
CA ARG A 32 8.63 8.90 -0.68
C ARG A 32 8.05 7.94 -1.71
N LEU A 33 6.73 8.01 -1.92
CA LEU A 33 6.07 7.23 -2.96
C LEU A 33 6.25 7.91 -4.32
N SER A 34 6.49 7.12 -5.37
CA SER A 34 6.55 7.61 -6.75
C SER A 34 5.66 6.79 -7.67
N VAL A 35 5.03 7.45 -8.64
CA VAL A 35 4.15 6.83 -9.63
C VAL A 35 4.74 7.05 -11.03
N LEU A 36 4.65 6.02 -11.87
CA LEU A 36 5.04 6.10 -13.28
C LEU A 36 3.96 6.86 -14.05
N LEU A 37 4.34 7.95 -14.70
CA LEU A 37 3.50 8.71 -15.62
C LEU A 37 3.65 8.14 -17.02
N ASP A 38 2.51 7.93 -17.68
CA ASP A 38 2.48 7.69 -19.12
C ASP A 38 2.91 8.96 -19.87
N ALA A 39 3.76 8.82 -20.88
CA ALA A 39 4.34 9.92 -21.64
C ALA A 39 3.28 10.72 -22.43
N THR A 40 2.11 10.12 -22.67
CA THR A 40 1.01 10.72 -23.43
C THR A 40 0.15 11.72 -22.62
N ALA A 41 0.25 11.72 -21.29
CA ALA A 41 -0.60 12.54 -20.41
C ALA A 41 -0.09 13.99 -20.18
N ALA A 42 1.07 14.37 -20.74
CA ALA A 42 1.67 15.68 -20.53
C ALA A 42 1.23 16.71 -21.59
N THR A 43 -0.07 17.04 -21.63
CA THR A 43 -0.62 18.16 -22.43
C THR A 43 -1.34 19.21 -21.57
N GLY A 44 -1.03 19.26 -20.27
CA GLY A 44 -1.54 20.27 -19.34
C GLY A 44 -0.43 20.91 -18.53
N CYS A 45 -0.12 22.16 -18.88
CA CYS A 45 0.66 23.20 -18.19
C CYS A 45 1.28 22.91 -16.79
N ASP A 46 2.19 21.94 -16.67
CA ASP A 46 3.26 21.96 -15.65
C ASP A 46 4.36 20.93 -16.01
N ALA A 47 5.10 21.24 -17.06
CA ALA A 47 6.21 20.41 -17.52
C ALA A 47 7.40 20.52 -16.54
N MET A 48 7.31 19.86 -15.38
CA MET A 48 8.47 19.64 -14.51
C MET A 48 9.59 18.96 -15.32
N GLN A 49 10.71 19.67 -15.49
CA GLN A 49 11.86 19.23 -16.28
C GLN A 49 12.48 17.95 -15.69
N PRO A 50 12.92 17.00 -16.55
CA PRO A 50 13.60 15.80 -16.09
C PRO A 50 15.00 16.15 -15.52
N PRO A 51 15.45 15.53 -14.41
CA PRO A 51 16.83 15.61 -14.00
C PRO A 51 17.72 14.94 -15.05
N THR A 52 18.76 15.66 -15.50
CA THR A 52 19.75 15.19 -16.48
C THR A 52 20.66 14.14 -15.85
N GLY A 53 20.28 12.86 -15.95
CA GLY A 53 21.18 11.74 -15.69
C GLY A 53 21.83 11.28 -16.99
N THR A 54 23.14 11.43 -17.12
CA THR A 54 23.92 10.90 -18.24
C THR A 54 23.99 9.38 -18.15
N GLY A 55 23.27 8.68 -19.03
CA GLY A 55 23.52 7.26 -19.33
C GLY A 55 22.26 6.43 -19.53
N GLY A 56 21.98 6.08 -20.80
CA GLY A 56 21.03 5.02 -21.16
C GLY A 56 19.68 5.53 -21.65
N VAL A 57 19.55 5.64 -22.98
CA VAL A 57 18.30 5.89 -23.70
C VAL A 57 17.36 4.68 -23.65
N VAL A 58 16.81 4.39 -22.47
CA VAL A 58 15.48 3.78 -22.40
C VAL A 58 14.55 4.95 -22.12
N HIS A 59 13.38 5.03 -22.77
CA HIS A 59 12.33 5.98 -22.37
C HIS A 59 11.98 5.73 -20.91
N ALA A 60 12.72 6.35 -19.99
CA ALA A 60 12.53 6.22 -18.57
C ALA A 60 11.16 6.82 -18.29
N ALA A 61 10.17 5.95 -18.09
CA ALA A 61 8.82 6.33 -17.70
C ALA A 61 8.91 7.39 -16.59
N ARG A 62 8.40 8.59 -16.89
CA ARG A 62 8.56 9.77 -16.05
C ARG A 62 7.95 9.47 -14.69
N ARG A 63 8.74 9.43 -13.61
CA ARG A 63 8.18 9.20 -12.27
C ARG A 63 7.80 10.53 -11.63
N ALA A 64 6.55 10.68 -11.21
CA ALA A 64 6.12 11.77 -10.34
C ALA A 64 6.15 11.32 -8.88
N GLN A 65 6.67 12.17 -8.02
CA GLN A 65 6.62 11.95 -6.58
C GLN A 65 5.23 12.35 -6.07
N LEU A 66 4.62 11.53 -5.21
CA LEU A 66 3.39 11.91 -4.54
C LEU A 66 3.71 12.85 -3.38
N ASP A 67 2.82 13.81 -3.16
CA ASP A 67 2.76 14.58 -1.93
C ASP A 67 2.54 13.62 -0.73
N PRO A 68 3.31 13.74 0.37
CA PRO A 68 3.20 12.85 1.52
C PRO A 68 1.78 12.71 2.08
N ALA A 69 1.00 13.80 2.13
CA ALA A 69 -0.37 13.76 2.65
C ALA A 69 -1.34 13.03 1.69
N HIS A 70 -1.07 13.04 0.38
CA HIS A 70 -1.79 12.21 -0.58
C HIS A 70 -1.39 10.74 -0.50
N ALA A 71 -0.10 10.45 -0.38
CA ALA A 71 0.40 9.08 -0.22
C ALA A 71 -0.17 8.43 1.05
N GLN A 72 -0.16 9.14 2.18
CA GLN A 72 -0.77 8.69 3.43
C GLN A 72 -2.26 8.38 3.28
N ARG A 73 -3.03 9.26 2.62
CA ARG A 73 -4.46 9.04 2.39
C ARG A 73 -4.74 7.77 1.57
N ILE A 74 -3.97 7.53 0.51
CA ILE A 74 -4.10 6.31 -0.30
C ILE A 74 -3.85 5.06 0.55
N ILE A 75 -2.80 5.08 1.37
CA ILE A 75 -2.45 3.94 2.23
C ILE A 75 -3.46 3.73 3.37
N GLY A 76 -4.05 4.81 3.88
CA GLY A 76 -5.14 4.75 4.86
C GLY A 76 -6.36 4.04 4.28
N ILE A 77 -6.80 4.47 3.09
CA ILE A 77 -7.95 3.88 2.39
C ILE A 77 -7.75 2.37 2.15
N THR A 78 -6.56 1.95 1.69
CA THR A 78 -6.30 0.52 1.48
C THR A 78 -6.23 -0.27 2.78
N GLY A 79 -5.70 0.33 3.85
CA GLY A 79 -5.69 -0.27 5.18
C GLY A 79 -7.09 -0.45 5.75
N ASP A 80 -7.92 0.59 5.71
CA ASP A 80 -9.30 0.56 6.21
C ASP A 80 -10.15 -0.42 5.40
N GLY A 81 -9.93 -0.49 4.08
CA GLY A 81 -10.59 -1.45 3.20
C GLY A 81 -10.27 -2.90 3.56
N ASP A 82 -9.00 -3.22 3.79
CA ASP A 82 -8.56 -4.55 4.22
C ASP A 82 -9.18 -4.94 5.58
N GLN A 83 -9.15 -4.03 6.55
CA GLN A 83 -9.79 -4.28 7.85
C GLN A 83 -11.30 -4.46 7.72
N GLY A 84 -11.97 -3.71 6.84
CA GLY A 84 -13.38 -3.87 6.54
C GLY A 84 -13.71 -5.25 5.95
N LEU A 85 -12.87 -5.78 5.05
CA LEU A 85 -13.05 -7.11 4.47
C LEU A 85 -12.85 -8.23 5.49
N ILE A 86 -11.85 -8.10 6.38
CA ILE A 86 -11.65 -9.05 7.49
C ILE A 86 -12.88 -9.05 8.41
N ALA A 87 -13.39 -7.87 8.77
CA ALA A 87 -14.59 -7.76 9.60
C ALA A 87 -15.81 -8.38 8.91
N LEU A 88 -16.00 -8.13 7.61
CA LEU A 88 -17.08 -8.75 6.82
C LEU A 88 -16.96 -10.27 6.81
N GLN A 89 -15.77 -10.82 6.62
CA GLN A 89 -15.54 -12.26 6.64
C GLN A 89 -15.90 -12.86 8.00
N ALA A 90 -15.55 -12.18 9.11
CA ALA A 90 -15.96 -12.60 10.44
C ALA A 90 -17.49 -12.59 10.61
N CYS A 91 -18.18 -11.55 10.12
CA CYS A 91 -19.64 -11.50 10.13
C CYS A 91 -20.27 -12.63 9.30
N GLN A 92 -19.71 -12.94 8.13
CA GLN A 92 -20.20 -14.04 7.29
C GLN A 92 -20.01 -15.41 7.94
N ALA A 93 -18.88 -15.63 8.61
CA ALA A 93 -18.62 -16.86 9.37
C ALA A 93 -19.66 -17.04 10.48
N TYR A 94 -19.90 -15.98 11.26
CA TYR A 94 -20.92 -15.99 12.32
C TYR A 94 -22.33 -16.24 11.77
N ALA A 95 -22.73 -15.56 10.69
CA ALA A 95 -24.04 -15.74 10.09
C ALA A 95 -24.25 -17.19 9.61
N LYS A 96 -23.21 -17.80 9.04
CA LYS A 96 -23.23 -19.20 8.60
C LYS A 96 -23.39 -20.16 9.78
N GLU A 97 -22.63 -19.96 10.85
CA GLU A 97 -22.73 -20.78 12.07
C GLU A 97 -24.16 -20.74 12.64
N VAL A 98 -24.76 -19.55 12.73
CA VAL A 98 -26.13 -19.40 13.24
C VAL A 98 -27.16 -20.03 12.28
N SER A 99 -26.96 -19.95 10.95
CA SER A 99 -27.88 -20.56 9.99
C SER A 99 -27.77 -22.08 9.91
N ASP A 100 -26.59 -22.64 10.14
CA ASP A 100 -26.33 -24.08 10.13
C ASP A 100 -26.80 -24.76 11.44
N THR A 101 -27.03 -24.00 12.51
CA THR A 101 -27.50 -24.49 13.82
C THR A 101 -29.03 -24.69 13.88
N LYS A 102 -29.67 -25.07 12.76
CA LYS A 102 -31.11 -25.33 12.67
C LYS A 102 -31.40 -26.66 12.00
#